data_AF-A0A6C1KIJ5-F1
#
_entry.id   AF-A0A6C1KIJ5-F1
#
_cell.length_a   1.000
_cell.length_b   1.000
_cell.length_c   1.000
_cell.angle_alpha   90.00
_cell.angle_beta   90.00
_cell.angle_gamma   90.00
#
_symmetry.space_group_name_H-M   'P 1'
#
loop_
_entity.id
_entity.type
_entity.pdbx_description
1 polymer ?
#
loop_
_entity_poly.entity_id
_entity_poly.type
_entity_poly.pdbx_seq_one_letter_code
_entity_poly.pdbx_strand_id
1 'polypeptide(L)' 'MSVRLQIAAMLFMMIQAVLFFIGLLLVLLTPLAREAMDLMPWVVGATTVVSLPLSWWLAPRLRARTWRRDGTLEALK' A
#
# COMPACT_ATOMS: atom_id res chain seq x y z
N MET A 1 -3.17 -12.94 -16.15
CA MET A 1 -2.74 -12.25 -14.90
C MET A 1 -3.66 -12.66 -13.77
N SER A 2 -3.13 -13.07 -12.62
CA SER A 2 -3.95 -13.40 -11.45
C SER A 2 -4.59 -12.11 -10.92
N VAL A 3 -5.92 -12.02 -10.86
CA VAL A 3 -6.66 -10.84 -10.33
C VAL A 3 -6.13 -10.41 -8.95
N ARG A 4 -5.67 -11.37 -8.14
CA ARG A 4 -4.99 -11.14 -6.85
C ARG A 4 -3.73 -10.27 -6.96
N LEU A 5 -2.91 -10.48 -7.99
CA LEU A 5 -1.70 -9.70 -8.25
C LEU A 5 -2.07 -8.27 -8.63
N GLN A 6 -3.12 -8.09 -9.45
CA GLN A 6 -3.57 -6.77 -9.88
C GLN A 6 -4.09 -5.94 -8.69
N ILE A 7 -4.90 -6.55 -7.82
CA ILE A 7 -5.37 -5.90 -6.59
C ILE A 7 -4.19 -5.56 -5.67
N ALA A 8 -3.26 -6.49 -5.47
CA ALA A 8 -2.07 -6.24 -4.66
C ALA A 8 -1.21 -5.10 -5.22
N ALA A 9 -1.02 -5.02 -6.54
CA ALA A 9 -0.26 -3.96 -7.19
C ALA A 9 -0.93 -2.58 -7.04
N MET A 10 -2.26 -2.51 -7.18
CA MET A 10 -3.00 -1.26 -6.94
C MET A 10 -2.88 -0.80 -5.49
N LEU A 11 -3.04 -1.73 -4.53
CA LEU A 11 -2.87 -1.43 -3.10
C LEU A 11 -1.44 -1.02 -2.78
N PHE A 12 -0.44 -1.66 -3.38
CA PHE A 12 0.95 -1.30 -3.19
C PHE A 12 1.19 0.16 -3.56
N MET A 13 0.71 0.63 -4.71
CA MET A 13 0.87 2.05 -5.08
C MET A 13 0.22 2.99 -4.06
N MET A 14 -0.97 2.67 -3.55
CA MET A 14 -1.66 3.49 -2.56
C MET A 14 -0.94 3.49 -1.21
N ILE A 15 -0.60 2.31 -0.68
CA ILE A 15 0.09 2.15 0.60
C ILE A 15 1.47 2.80 0.55
N GLN A 16 2.20 2.59 -0.54
CA GLN A 16 3.52 3.17 -0.75
C GLN A 16 3.48 4.69 -0.75
N ALA A 17 2.51 5.31 -1.44
CA ALA A 17 2.37 6.75 -1.45
C ALA A 17 2.09 7.33 -0.05
N VAL A 18 1.20 6.68 0.72
CA VAL A 18 0.86 7.13 2.09
C VAL A 18 2.05 6.97 3.04
N LEU A 19 2.72 5.82 3.03
CA LEU A 19 3.88 5.58 3.90
C LEU A 19 5.06 6.47 3.54
N PHE A 20 5.32 6.67 2.25
CA PHE A 20 6.32 7.62 1.79
C PHE A 20 6.02 9.04 2.27
N PHE A 21 4.77 9.50 2.14
CA PHE A 21 4.39 10.83 2.60
C PHE A 21 4.56 11.00 4.12
N ILE A 22 4.21 9.99 4.91
CA ILE A 22 4.47 9.99 6.36
C ILE A 22 5.98 10.07 6.64
N GLY A 23 6.79 9.26 5.96
CA GLY A 23 8.25 9.29 6.09
C GLY A 23 8.85 10.64 5.70
N LEU A 24 8.35 11.24 4.62
CA LEU A 24 8.73 12.57 4.17
C LEU A 24 8.41 13.63 5.23
N LEU A 25 7.20 13.62 5.78
CA LEU A 25 6.81 14.53 6.86
C LEU A 25 7.70 14.36 8.10
N LEU A 26 8.01 13.12 8.48
CA LEU A 26 8.89 12.86 9.61
C LEU A 26 10.29 13.44 9.40
N VAL A 27 10.87 13.29 8.21
CA VAL A 27 12.20 13.88 7.91
C VAL A 27 12.14 15.40 7.90
N LEU A 28 11.13 15.99 7.26
CA LEU A 28 11.05 17.44 7.08
C LEU A 28 10.62 18.20 8.34
N LEU A 29 9.83 17.59 9.22
CA LEU A 29 9.36 18.22 10.47
C LEU A 29 10.32 18.02 11.64
N THR A 30 11.38 17.22 11.46
CA THR A 30 12.40 16.97 12.49
C THR A 30 13.73 17.62 12.10
N PRO A 31 14.70 17.73 13.02
CA PRO A 31 16.05 18.21 12.68
C PRO A 31 16.77 17.40 11.60
N LEU A 32 16.25 16.23 11.21
CA LEU A 32 16.76 15.39 10.11
C LEU A 32 16.62 16.07 8.74
N ALA A 33 15.85 17.16 8.63
CA ALA A 33 15.72 17.95 7.41
C ALA A 33 17.09 18.41 6.83
N ARG A 34 18.11 18.56 7.69
CA ARG A 34 19.48 18.91 7.28
C ARG A 34 20.18 17.83 6.46
N GLU A 35 19.82 16.57 6.68
CA GLU A 35 20.37 15.40 5.99
C GLU A 35 19.33 14.79 5.03
N ALA A 36 18.28 15.54 4.68
CA ALA A 36 17.15 15.03 3.90
C ALA A 36 17.58 14.45 2.53
N MET A 37 18.58 15.05 1.87
CA MET A 37 19.11 14.52 0.61
C MET A 37 19.68 13.11 0.74
N ASP A 38 20.37 12.83 1.85
CA ASP A 38 20.98 11.52 2.12
C ASP A 38 19.95 10.52 2.67
N LEU A 39 18.97 11.01 3.44
CA LEU A 39 17.92 10.18 4.05
C LEU A 39 16.80 9.80 3.07
N MET A 40 16.57 10.57 2.01
CA MET A 40 15.47 10.34 1.06
C MET A 40 15.50 8.94 0.42
N PRO A 41 16.63 8.44 -0.13
CA PRO A 41 16.72 7.08 -0.65
C PRO A 41 16.38 6.02 0.41
N TRP A 42 16.80 6.23 1.66
CA TRP A 42 16.50 5.33 2.77
C TRP A 42 15.02 5.31 3.13
N VAL A 43 14.36 6.48 3.14
CA VAL A 43 12.91 6.58 3.37
C VAL A 43 12.14 5.83 2.27
N VAL A 44 12.50 6.03 1.01
CA VAL A 44 11.88 5.33 -0.12
C VAL A 44 12.11 3.82 -0.01
N GLY A 45 13.34 3.39 0.27
CA GLY A 45 13.67 1.97 0.45
C GLY A 45 12.90 1.33 1.60
N ALA A 46 12.91 1.94 2.78
CA ALA A 46 12.23 1.44 3.97
C ALA A 46 10.71 1.34 3.75
N THR A 47 10.09 2.39 3.22
CA THR A 47 8.65 2.39 2.93
C THR A 47 8.28 1.36 1.89
N THR A 48 9.10 1.18 0.84
CA THR A 48 8.88 0.14 -0.19
C THR A 48 8.90 -1.26 0.42
N VAL A 49 9.91 -1.54 1.26
CA VAL A 49 10.04 -2.83 1.96
C VAL A 49 8.87 -3.09 2.87
N VAL A 50 8.30 -2.06 3.51
CA VAL A 50 7.12 -2.19 4.39
C VAL A 50 5.81 -2.30 3.59
N SER A 51 5.69 -1.61 2.46
CA SER A 51 4.51 -1.61 1.60
C SER A 51 4.28 -2.94 0.88
N LEU A 52 5.35 -3.66 0.51
CA LEU A 52 5.26 -4.98 -0.12
C LEU A 52 4.48 -6.01 0.73
N PRO A 53 4.88 -6.33 1.98
CA PRO A 53 4.17 -7.27 2.82
C PRO A 53 2.77 -6.77 3.20
N LEU A 54 2.61 -5.46 3.44
CA LEU A 54 1.30 -4.87 3.74
C LEU A 54 0.30 -5.08 2.60
N SER A 55 0.69 -4.75 1.36
CA SER A 55 -0.19 -4.89 0.19
C SER A 55 -0.55 -6.36 -0.09
N TRP A 56 0.40 -7.28 0.08
CA TRP A 56 0.18 -8.71 -0.08
C TRP A 56 -0.78 -9.28 0.98
N TRP A 57 -0.68 -8.79 2.22
CA TRP A 57 -1.53 -9.25 3.33
C TRP A 57 -2.95 -8.67 3.27
N LEU A 58 -3.11 -7.45 2.74
CA LEU A 58 -4.43 -6.84 2.52
C LEU A 58 -5.18 -7.43 1.31
N ALA A 59 -4.47 -7.84 0.25
CA ALA A 59 -5.07 -8.38 -0.97
C ALA A 59 -6.09 -9.54 -0.74
N PRO A 60 -5.82 -10.59 0.05
CA PRO A 60 -6.79 -11.66 0.30
C PRO A 60 -8.01 -11.20 1.10
N ARG A 61 -7.84 -10.23 2.01
CA ARG A 61 -8.93 -9.69 2.84
C ARG A 61 -9.96 -8.93 2.02
N LEU A 62 -9.52 -8.17 1.00
CA LEU A 62 -10.44 -7.45 0.11
C LEU A 62 -11.16 -8.40 -0.87
N ARG A 63 -10.48 -9.46 -1.33
CA ARG A 63 -11.10 -10.48 -2.20
C ARG A 63 -12.24 -11.23 -1.52
N ALA A 64 -12.13 -11.51 -0.22
CA ALA A 64 -13.18 -12.18 0.54
C ALA A 64 -14.46 -11.34 0.70
N ARG A 65 -14.37 -10.00 0.57
CA ARG A 65 -15.51 -9.10 0.76
C ARG A 65 -16.33 -8.89 -0.52
N THR A 66 -15.70 -8.93 -1.70
CA THR A 66 -16.41 -8.74 -2.98
C THR A 66 -17.14 -9.99 -3.45
N TRP A 67 -16.62 -11.20 -3.18
CA TRP A 67 -17.27 -12.45 -3.59
C TRP A 67 -18.67 -12.67 -2.97
N ARG A 68 -18.94 -12.10 -1.79
CA ARG A 68 -20.27 -12.17 -1.14
C ARG A 68 -21.33 -11.28 -1.78
N ARG A 69 -20.96 -10.35 -2.68
CA ARG A 69 -21.92 -9.45 -3.34
C ARG A 69 -22.47 -9.98 -4.66
N ASP A 70 -21.68 -10.78 -5.39
CA ASP A 70 -22.11 -11.29 -6.69
C ASP A 70 -23.09 -12.47 -6.56
N GLY A 71 -23.03 -13.24 -5.47
CA GLY A 71 -23.99 -14.34 -5.22
C GLY A 71 -25.41 -13.89 -4.87
N THR A 72 -25.63 -12.64 -4.44
CA THR A 72 -26.95 -12.16 -4.01
C THR A 72 -27.78 -11.59 -5.16
N LEU A 73 -27.14 -11.18 -6.26
CA LEU A 73 -27.82 -10.58 -7.41
C LEU A 73 -28.38 -11.64 -8.37
N GLU A 74 -27.77 -12.83 -8.44
CA GLU A 74 -28.31 -13.97 -9.19
C GLU A 74 -29.48 -14.67 -8.48
N ALA A 75 -29.60 -14.53 -7.14
CA ALA A 75 -30.71 -15.08 -6.37
C ALA A 75 -32.01 -14.26 -6.45
N LEU A 76 -31.98 -13.09 -7.10
CA LEU A 76 -33.12 -12.18 -7.30
C LEU A 76 -33.59 -12.12 -8.76
N LYS A 77 -33.11 -13.04 -9.61
CA LYS A 77 -33.54 -13.20 -11.01
C LYS A 77 -34.29 -14.51 -11.18
#